data_AF-A0A813EA40-F1
#
_entry.id   AF-A0A813EA40-F1
#
_cell.length_a   1.000
_cell.length_b   1.000
_cell.length_c   1.000
_cell.angle_alpha   90.00
_cell.angle_beta   90.00
_cell.angle_gamma   90.00
#
_symmetry.space_group_name_H-M   'P 1'
#
loop_
_entity.id
_entity.type
_entity.pdbx_description
1 polymer ?
#
loop_
_entity_poly.entity_id
_entity_poly.type
_entity_poly.pdbx_seq_one_letter_code
_entity_poly.pdbx_strand_id
1 'polypeptide(L)'
;MLCSHAALALALAILNWQVTDCDSLLVPFVKYPGYMGSLSVTGGSVLFSPRGSDAFLTHRGPDVFLTQASDASQIMSYEIIGGDASCGTANVTGIANACGVHIHVGANCSDASTIGGHFWNKTLYSTDPWQSVMYKTVKGKAYATNVRIATGLTNQEVADRVVIIHDAAGARISCIPVSIGSPGGLVSSYLVSYPGYTGKLSVMGSLRFSPHGSDASQILSYKISGGDSSCGTANVTGIANACGVHIHVGTNCSDASTIGGHFWNKTLYSADPWQSVMYATVNGKASAADVTIATGLTNQEVADRVVIIHDATGARISCSQMYFFKQPP
;
A
#
# COMPACT_ATOMS: atom_id res chain seq x y z
N MET A 1 27.44 -2.04 -53.13
CA MET A 1 28.73 -1.32 -53.18
C MET A 1 29.23 -1.19 -51.74
N LEU A 2 30.50 -1.56 -51.52
CA LEU A 2 31.20 -1.81 -50.25
C LEU A 2 31.39 -0.53 -49.39
N CYS A 3 31.58 -0.56 -48.06
CA CYS A 3 32.67 -1.08 -47.20
C CYS A 3 32.23 -0.98 -45.71
N SER A 4 32.84 -1.52 -44.64
CA SER A 4 33.89 -2.48 -44.28
C SER A 4 33.84 -2.63 -42.73
N HIS A 5 34.44 -3.68 -42.15
CA HIS A 5 34.54 -3.90 -40.69
C HIS A 5 35.91 -3.45 -40.10
N ALA A 6 35.96 -3.34 -38.75
CA ALA A 6 37.10 -3.15 -37.82
C ALA A 6 37.38 -1.69 -37.38
N ALA A 7 37.67 -1.32 -36.12
CA ALA A 7 37.70 -1.99 -34.81
C ALA A 7 37.69 -0.93 -33.67
N LEU A 8 37.25 -1.34 -32.47
CA LEU A 8 37.53 -0.84 -31.10
C LEU A 8 37.64 0.68 -30.83
N ALA A 9 36.66 1.21 -30.10
CA ALA A 9 36.89 2.17 -29.01
C ALA A 9 35.82 1.99 -27.93
N LEU A 10 36.28 1.68 -26.72
CA LEU A 10 35.52 1.57 -25.49
C LEU A 10 35.00 2.97 -25.11
N ALA A 11 33.70 3.21 -25.19
CA ALA A 11 33.08 4.42 -24.65
C ALA A 11 31.70 4.10 -24.06
N LEU A 12 31.58 4.41 -22.77
CA LEU A 12 30.39 4.36 -21.91
C LEU A 12 29.05 4.29 -22.68
N ALA A 13 28.38 3.14 -22.61
CA ALA A 13 26.93 3.12 -22.71
C ALA A 13 26.38 3.75 -21.42
N ILE A 14 26.22 5.08 -21.44
CA ILE A 14 25.23 5.73 -20.58
C ILE A 14 23.91 5.23 -21.12
N LEU A 15 23.37 4.21 -20.47
CA LEU A 15 22.02 3.75 -20.68
C LEU A 15 21.12 4.94 -20.34
N ASN A 16 20.70 5.68 -21.36
CA ASN A 16 19.60 6.63 -21.25
C ASN A 16 18.38 5.83 -20.78
N TRP A 17 18.19 5.75 -19.48
CA TRP A 17 16.88 5.51 -18.89
C TRP A 17 16.03 6.72 -19.26
N GLN A 18 15.47 6.70 -20.47
CA GLN A 18 14.22 7.40 -20.69
C GLN A 18 13.27 6.84 -19.64
N VAL A 19 12.77 7.74 -18.80
CA VAL A 19 11.66 7.49 -17.88
C VAL A 19 10.46 7.12 -18.74
N THR A 20 10.36 5.85 -19.13
CA THR A 20 9.20 5.30 -19.79
C THR A 20 8.18 4.96 -18.71
N ASP A 21 7.16 5.82 -18.66
CA ASP A 21 5.79 5.57 -18.23
C ASP A 21 5.52 5.14 -16.78
N CYS A 22 5.51 6.12 -15.87
CA CYS A 22 4.64 6.09 -14.69
C CYS A 22 3.14 6.26 -15.03
N ASP A 23 2.77 6.52 -16.30
CA ASP A 23 1.39 6.76 -16.74
C ASP A 23 0.55 5.48 -16.93
N SER A 24 1.16 4.30 -16.83
CA SER A 24 0.50 3.01 -17.12
C SER A 24 -0.22 2.35 -15.92
N LEU A 25 -0.28 3.03 -14.76
CA LEU A 25 -0.85 2.51 -13.51
C LEU A 25 -2.15 3.22 -13.05
N LEU A 26 -2.68 4.15 -13.84
CA LEU A 26 -3.83 4.97 -13.48
C LEU A 26 -5.14 4.29 -13.96
N VAL A 27 -5.97 3.82 -13.03
CA VAL A 27 -7.33 3.30 -13.29
C VAL A 27 -8.31 4.46 -13.53
N PRO A 28 -8.82 4.69 -14.74
CA PRO A 28 -9.63 5.86 -15.00
C PRO A 28 -10.99 5.81 -14.30
N PHE A 29 -11.56 6.98 -14.01
CA PHE A 29 -12.98 7.10 -13.72
C PHE A 29 -13.80 6.53 -14.87
N VAL A 30 -14.81 5.73 -14.54
CA VAL A 30 -15.82 5.25 -15.48
C VAL A 30 -17.17 5.89 -15.19
N LYS A 31 -18.07 5.89 -16.17
CA LYS A 31 -19.47 6.25 -15.90
C LYS A 31 -20.06 5.26 -14.90
N TYR A 32 -20.87 5.77 -13.98
CA TYR A 32 -21.59 4.91 -13.04
C TYR A 32 -22.50 3.93 -13.80
N PRO A 33 -22.56 2.63 -13.44
CA PRO A 33 -23.42 1.67 -14.12
C PRO A 33 -24.89 2.09 -14.09
N GLY A 34 -25.50 2.20 -15.28
CA GLY A 34 -26.89 2.66 -15.43
C GLY A 34 -27.08 4.18 -15.45
N TYR A 35 -26.02 4.98 -15.34
CA TYR A 35 -26.12 6.43 -15.53
C TYR A 35 -26.26 6.79 -17.01
N MET A 36 -27.40 7.39 -17.37
CA MET A 36 -27.76 7.76 -18.74
C MET A 36 -27.47 9.23 -19.09
N GLY A 37 -26.98 10.02 -18.14
CA GLY A 37 -26.70 11.44 -18.35
C GLY A 37 -25.43 11.70 -19.19
N SER A 38 -25.25 12.97 -19.55
CA SER A 38 -24.16 13.43 -20.41
C SER A 38 -22.86 13.72 -19.67
N LEU A 39 -22.90 13.87 -18.34
CA LEU A 39 -21.70 14.13 -17.53
C LEU A 39 -20.70 12.98 -17.66
N SER A 40 -19.42 13.33 -17.67
CA SER A 40 -18.32 12.39 -17.80
C SER A 40 -17.14 12.91 -17.00
N VAL A 41 -16.93 12.34 -15.83
CA VAL A 41 -15.78 12.67 -14.99
C VAL A 41 -14.54 12.06 -15.63
N THR A 42 -13.52 12.88 -15.88
CA THR A 42 -12.23 12.43 -16.38
C THR A 42 -11.22 12.43 -15.25
N GLY A 43 -10.30 11.48 -15.25
CA GLY A 43 -9.34 11.32 -14.17
C GLY A 43 -8.85 9.90 -14.03
N GLY A 44 -7.73 9.72 -13.35
CA GLY A 44 -6.90 8.53 -13.51
C GLY A 44 -6.72 7.69 -12.27
N SER A 45 -6.90 8.20 -11.07
CA SER A 45 -6.56 7.38 -9.91
C SER A 45 -7.16 7.84 -8.59
N VAL A 46 -7.49 6.85 -7.76
CA VAL A 46 -7.48 7.03 -6.31
C VAL A 46 -6.15 6.49 -5.83
N LEU A 47 -5.21 7.34 -5.40
CA LEU A 47 -3.90 6.88 -4.90
C LEU A 47 -3.81 7.09 -3.39
N PHE A 48 -3.47 6.02 -2.69
CA PHE A 48 -2.98 6.12 -1.33
C PHE A 48 -1.55 6.66 -1.29
N SER A 49 -1.32 7.72 -0.52
CA SER A 49 0.04 8.17 -0.19
C SER A 49 0.28 8.03 1.32
N PRO A 50 1.31 7.29 1.77
CA PRO A 50 1.75 7.35 3.16
C PRO A 50 2.44 8.67 3.52
N ARG A 51 2.67 9.57 2.54
CA ARG A 51 3.16 10.94 2.77
C ARG A 51 1.96 11.85 3.05
N GLY A 52 1.91 12.43 4.25
CA GLY A 52 0.94 13.49 4.57
C GLY A 52 1.01 14.61 3.54
N SER A 53 -0.18 15.16 3.20
CA SER A 53 -0.54 16.35 2.39
C SER A 53 0.21 16.74 1.12
N ASP A 54 1.50 16.42 0.98
CA ASP A 54 2.40 17.07 0.02
C ASP A 54 2.53 16.27 -1.28
N ALA A 55 2.05 15.02 -1.34
CA ALA A 55 1.96 14.25 -2.58
C ALA A 55 1.02 14.89 -3.62
N PHE A 56 0.05 15.70 -3.16
CA PHE A 56 -0.82 16.49 -4.02
C PHE A 56 -0.07 17.58 -4.79
N LEU A 57 1.09 18.05 -4.30
CA LEU A 57 1.83 19.16 -4.92
C LEU A 57 2.66 18.74 -6.14
N THR A 58 2.87 17.43 -6.37
CA THR A 58 3.73 16.94 -7.45
C THR A 58 2.99 16.22 -8.58
N HIS A 59 1.75 15.79 -8.38
CA HIS A 59 0.94 15.16 -9.43
C HIS A 59 0.00 16.19 -10.06
N ARG A 60 0.12 16.42 -11.38
CA ARG A 60 -0.74 17.35 -12.13
C ARG A 60 -1.70 16.52 -13.00
N GLY A 61 -2.80 16.08 -12.40
CA GLY A 61 -3.84 15.30 -13.06
C GLY A 61 -5.17 15.36 -12.28
N PRO A 62 -6.31 15.14 -12.94
CA PRO A 62 -7.59 14.96 -12.26
C PRO A 62 -7.61 13.62 -11.52
N ASP A 63 -7.35 13.65 -10.22
CA ASP A 63 -7.23 12.45 -9.40
C ASP A 63 -7.88 12.68 -8.04
N VAL A 64 -8.18 11.58 -7.35
CA VAL A 64 -8.54 11.57 -5.95
C VAL A 64 -7.37 10.98 -5.18
N PHE A 65 -6.96 11.61 -4.09
CA PHE A 65 -5.88 11.14 -3.24
C PHE A 65 -6.44 10.88 -1.86
N LEU A 66 -6.16 9.69 -1.33
CA LEU A 66 -6.54 9.30 0.02
C LEU A 66 -5.29 9.12 0.87
N THR A 67 -5.30 9.68 2.07
CA THR A 67 -4.32 9.39 3.11
C THR A 67 -5.06 9.17 4.42
N GLN A 68 -4.39 8.62 5.42
CA GLN A 68 -5.01 8.34 6.72
C GLN A 68 -4.35 9.11 7.84
N ALA A 69 -5.19 9.65 8.72
CA ALA A 69 -4.77 10.21 9.99
C ALA A 69 -4.64 9.13 11.09
N SER A 70 -3.92 9.46 12.15
CA SER A 70 -3.67 8.56 13.28
C SER A 70 -4.93 8.10 14.04
N ASP A 71 -6.07 8.77 13.87
CA ASP A 71 -7.35 8.44 14.49
C ASP A 71 -8.32 7.70 13.54
N ALA A 72 -7.78 7.06 12.49
CA ALA A 72 -8.55 6.37 11.46
C ALA A 72 -9.52 7.28 10.67
N SER A 73 -9.26 8.60 10.63
CA SER A 73 -9.90 9.49 9.64
C SER A 73 -9.24 9.32 8.27
N GLN A 74 -10.05 9.40 7.21
CA GLN A 74 -9.55 9.57 5.85
C GLN A 74 -9.29 11.05 5.59
N ILE A 75 -8.23 11.34 4.85
CA ILE A 75 -7.88 12.67 4.38
C ILE A 75 -7.91 12.59 2.85
N MET A 76 -8.87 13.28 2.25
CA MET A 76 -9.12 13.29 0.82
C MET A 76 -8.66 14.61 0.19
N SER A 77 -7.91 14.53 -0.89
CA SER A 77 -7.62 15.64 -1.79
C SER A 77 -8.07 15.26 -3.19
N TYR A 78 -8.58 16.17 -3.99
CA TYR A 78 -8.99 15.84 -5.35
C TYR A 78 -8.93 17.01 -6.33
N GLU A 79 -8.77 16.66 -7.60
CA GLU A 79 -9.14 17.46 -8.76
C GLU A 79 -10.17 16.67 -9.59
N ILE A 80 -11.37 17.20 -9.75
CA ILE A 80 -12.44 16.60 -10.55
C ILE A 80 -12.67 17.47 -11.79
N ILE A 81 -12.62 16.86 -12.96
CA ILE A 81 -12.96 17.48 -14.25
C ILE A 81 -14.18 16.76 -14.82
N GLY A 82 -15.14 17.50 -15.34
CA GLY A 82 -16.35 16.92 -15.97
C GLY A 82 -17.47 16.53 -15.00
N GLY A 83 -17.39 16.96 -13.74
CA GLY A 83 -18.51 16.94 -12.79
C GLY A 83 -19.59 17.99 -13.11
N ASP A 84 -20.72 17.91 -12.43
CA ASP A 84 -21.85 18.85 -12.61
C ASP A 84 -21.44 20.31 -12.31
N ALA A 85 -21.70 21.21 -13.25
CA ALA A 85 -21.41 22.65 -13.14
C ALA A 85 -22.33 23.37 -12.13
N SER A 86 -23.47 22.77 -11.79
CA SER A 86 -24.44 23.29 -10.81
C SER A 86 -23.92 23.15 -9.37
N CYS A 87 -22.91 22.31 -9.15
CA CYS A 87 -22.34 22.09 -7.83
C CYS A 87 -21.60 23.31 -7.29
N GLY A 88 -22.16 23.89 -6.22
CA GLY A 88 -21.70 25.13 -5.59
C GLY A 88 -22.28 26.42 -6.19
N THR A 89 -23.25 26.32 -7.10
CA THR A 89 -24.05 27.45 -7.61
C THR A 89 -25.55 27.24 -7.42
N ALA A 90 -26.05 26.00 -7.51
CA ALA A 90 -27.44 25.65 -7.20
C ALA A 90 -27.67 25.53 -5.69
N ASN A 91 -28.89 25.84 -5.24
CA ASN A 91 -29.33 25.51 -3.89
C ASN A 91 -29.65 24.01 -3.82
N VAL A 92 -28.71 23.23 -3.30
CA VAL A 92 -28.84 21.78 -3.14
C VAL A 92 -29.25 21.37 -1.72
N THR A 93 -29.69 22.32 -0.90
CA THR A 93 -30.11 22.06 0.49
C THR A 93 -31.23 21.04 0.53
N GLY A 94 -31.06 19.96 1.29
CA GLY A 94 -32.06 18.90 1.45
C GLY A 94 -32.06 17.85 0.33
N ILE A 95 -31.22 17.98 -0.69
CA ILE A 95 -31.03 16.95 -1.71
C ILE A 95 -29.97 15.97 -1.23
N ALA A 96 -30.36 14.72 -1.00
CA ALA A 96 -29.46 13.69 -0.52
C ALA A 96 -28.31 13.45 -1.52
N ASN A 97 -27.07 13.43 -1.00
CA ASN A 97 -25.84 13.17 -1.75
C ASN A 97 -25.52 14.17 -2.88
N ALA A 98 -26.24 15.30 -2.96
CA ALA A 98 -25.98 16.29 -3.99
C ALA A 98 -24.51 16.75 -3.95
N CYS A 99 -23.84 16.70 -5.09
CA CYS A 99 -22.44 17.09 -5.26
C CYS A 99 -21.45 16.31 -4.39
N GLY A 100 -21.81 15.09 -3.96
CA GLY A 100 -21.00 14.23 -3.11
C GLY A 100 -19.74 13.69 -3.79
N VAL A 101 -18.66 13.56 -3.01
CA VAL A 101 -17.45 12.78 -3.32
C VAL A 101 -17.24 11.77 -2.20
N HIS A 102 -17.67 10.52 -2.40
CA HIS A 102 -17.84 9.56 -1.30
C HIS A 102 -17.18 8.23 -1.58
N ILE A 103 -16.75 7.54 -0.53
CA ILE A 103 -16.33 6.14 -0.62
C ILE A 103 -17.55 5.26 -0.34
N HIS A 104 -17.82 4.29 -1.22
CA HIS A 104 -18.94 3.36 -1.12
C HIS A 104 -18.50 1.93 -0.81
N VAL A 105 -19.44 1.09 -0.38
CA VAL A 105 -19.16 -0.27 0.11
C VAL A 105 -18.57 -1.20 -0.97
N GLY A 106 -19.04 -1.10 -2.21
CA GLY A 106 -18.66 -2.04 -3.27
C GLY A 106 -17.23 -1.90 -3.74
N ALA A 107 -16.73 -2.98 -4.35
CA ALA A 107 -15.32 -3.13 -4.70
C ALA A 107 -14.97 -2.77 -6.14
N ASN A 108 -15.97 -2.64 -7.03
CA ASN A 108 -15.74 -2.31 -8.43
C ASN A 108 -16.93 -1.57 -9.04
N CYS A 109 -16.73 -1.11 -10.27
CA CYS A 109 -17.68 -0.27 -11.01
C CYS A 109 -18.44 -1.02 -12.10
N SER A 110 -18.58 -2.35 -12.00
CA SER A 110 -19.24 -3.15 -13.04
C SER A 110 -20.76 -3.27 -12.87
N ASP A 111 -21.25 -3.29 -11.63
CA ASP A 111 -22.67 -3.48 -11.33
C ASP A 111 -23.13 -2.55 -10.19
N ALA A 112 -24.07 -1.65 -10.51
CA ALA A 112 -24.69 -0.72 -9.57
C ALA A 112 -25.35 -1.42 -8.37
N SER A 113 -25.82 -2.66 -8.53
CA SER A 113 -26.49 -3.43 -7.47
C SER A 113 -25.53 -3.80 -6.33
N THR A 114 -24.22 -3.85 -6.62
CA THR A 114 -23.18 -4.29 -5.67
C THR A 114 -22.45 -3.14 -4.98
N ILE A 115 -22.63 -1.89 -5.44
CA ILE A 115 -21.88 -0.72 -4.95
C ILE A 115 -22.33 -0.29 -3.54
N GLY A 116 -23.61 -0.42 -3.21
CA GLY A 116 -24.14 -0.06 -1.90
C GLY A 116 -24.07 1.44 -1.57
N GLY A 117 -24.25 1.79 -0.30
CA GLY A 117 -24.19 3.18 0.23
C GLY A 117 -22.78 3.62 0.61
N HIS A 118 -22.63 4.74 1.33
CA HIS A 118 -21.31 5.18 1.78
C HIS A 118 -20.70 4.17 2.77
N PHE A 119 -19.37 4.15 2.84
CA PHE A 119 -18.59 3.22 3.65
C PHE A 119 -17.92 3.94 4.82
N TRP A 120 -18.33 3.60 6.05
CA TRP A 120 -17.79 4.13 7.30
C TRP A 120 -18.08 3.17 8.46
N ASN A 121 -17.38 3.36 9.58
CA ASN A 121 -17.58 2.57 10.79
C ASN A 121 -18.83 3.04 11.56
N LYS A 122 -19.96 2.38 11.29
CA LYS A 122 -21.26 2.64 11.94
C LYS A 122 -21.31 2.24 13.42
N THR A 123 -20.35 1.46 13.88
CA THR A 123 -20.22 1.10 15.30
C THR A 123 -19.57 2.24 16.09
N LEU A 124 -18.64 2.97 15.46
CA LEU A 124 -17.93 4.09 16.06
C LEU A 124 -18.69 5.41 15.93
N TYR A 125 -19.40 5.62 14.82
CA TYR A 125 -20.13 6.85 14.52
C TYR A 125 -21.62 6.59 14.26
N SER A 126 -22.49 7.35 14.96
CA SER A 126 -23.95 7.30 14.79
C SER A 126 -24.46 8.12 13.60
N THR A 127 -23.64 9.04 13.08
CA THR A 127 -23.95 9.90 11.93
C THR A 127 -23.01 9.60 10.79
N ASP A 128 -23.54 9.64 9.56
CA ASP A 128 -22.77 9.43 8.34
C ASP A 128 -21.79 10.60 8.10
N PRO A 129 -20.46 10.36 8.17
CA PRO A 129 -19.46 11.42 8.04
C PRO A 129 -19.33 11.95 6.60
N TRP A 130 -19.95 11.29 5.61
CA TRP A 130 -19.89 11.69 4.20
C TRP A 130 -20.91 12.76 3.82
N GLN A 131 -21.95 12.99 4.64
CA GLN A 131 -23.05 13.92 4.30
C GLN A 131 -22.59 15.36 4.03
N SER A 132 -21.51 15.80 4.67
CA SER A 132 -20.96 17.16 4.48
C SER A 132 -19.90 17.23 3.37
N VAL A 133 -19.50 16.10 2.77
CA VAL A 133 -18.41 16.04 1.79
C VAL A 133 -18.99 16.30 0.41
N MET A 134 -18.95 17.58 -0.01
CA MET A 134 -19.46 18.05 -1.29
C MET A 134 -18.39 18.81 -2.06
N TYR A 135 -18.35 18.64 -3.39
CA TYR A 135 -17.48 19.41 -4.27
C TYR A 135 -18.17 20.67 -4.82
N LYS A 136 -17.36 21.64 -5.24
CA LYS A 136 -17.78 22.86 -5.91
C LYS A 136 -17.06 23.01 -7.24
N THR A 137 -17.81 23.19 -8.32
CA THR A 137 -17.26 23.39 -9.65
C THR A 137 -17.00 24.87 -9.89
N VAL A 138 -15.75 25.19 -10.27
CA VAL A 138 -15.29 26.52 -10.67
C VAL A 138 -14.59 26.37 -12.02
N LYS A 139 -15.10 27.05 -13.05
CA LYS A 139 -14.54 27.02 -14.42
C LYS A 139 -14.33 25.58 -14.96
N GLY A 140 -15.32 24.71 -14.73
CA GLY A 140 -15.33 23.32 -15.22
C GLY A 140 -14.51 22.32 -14.41
N LYS A 141 -13.97 22.74 -13.27
CA LYS A 141 -13.08 21.94 -12.41
C LYS A 141 -13.50 22.07 -10.95
N ALA A 142 -13.35 21.02 -10.15
CA ALA A 142 -13.53 21.08 -8.70
C ALA A 142 -12.25 20.64 -8.00
N TYR A 143 -11.90 21.35 -6.92
CA TYR A 143 -10.65 21.15 -6.20
C TYR A 143 -10.90 21.11 -4.70
N ALA A 144 -10.25 20.19 -4.00
CA ALA A 144 -10.14 20.22 -2.56
C ALA A 144 -8.81 19.62 -2.10
N THR A 145 -8.30 20.10 -0.97
CA THR A 145 -7.10 19.57 -0.33
C THR A 145 -7.36 19.29 1.13
N ASN A 146 -6.82 18.18 1.62
CA ASN A 146 -6.83 17.80 3.02
C ASN A 146 -8.23 17.78 3.67
N VAL A 147 -9.26 17.39 2.92
CA VAL A 147 -10.60 17.19 3.46
C VAL A 147 -10.54 16.04 4.44
N ARG A 148 -10.73 16.30 5.72
CA ARG A 148 -10.72 15.27 6.77
C ARG A 148 -12.13 14.70 6.95
N ILE A 149 -12.24 13.38 6.86
CA ILE A 149 -13.48 12.62 7.03
C ILE A 149 -13.26 11.57 8.13
N ALA A 150 -14.00 11.70 9.24
CA ALA A 150 -13.92 10.79 10.38
C ALA A 150 -14.65 9.47 10.07
N THR A 151 -14.07 8.62 9.22
CA THR A 151 -14.69 7.36 8.81
C THR A 151 -14.53 6.24 9.83
N GLY A 152 -13.45 6.27 10.63
CA GLY A 152 -13.15 5.23 11.61
C GLY A 152 -12.69 3.93 10.98
N LEU A 153 -12.13 4.02 9.76
CA LEU A 153 -11.71 2.89 8.95
C LEU A 153 -10.23 3.04 8.60
N THR A 154 -9.50 1.94 8.69
CA THR A 154 -8.13 1.77 8.20
C THR A 154 -8.07 1.95 6.68
N ASN A 155 -6.88 2.28 6.15
CA ASN A 155 -6.67 2.28 4.69
C ASN A 155 -6.93 0.92 4.05
N GLN A 156 -6.64 -0.17 4.77
CA GLN A 156 -6.88 -1.52 4.28
C GLN A 156 -8.38 -1.78 4.06
N GLU A 157 -9.23 -1.35 5.00
CA GLU A 157 -10.68 -1.52 4.87
C GLU A 157 -11.26 -0.72 3.68
N VAL A 158 -10.61 0.40 3.34
CA VAL A 158 -11.00 1.31 2.26
C VAL A 158 -10.40 0.92 0.89
N ALA A 159 -9.31 0.17 0.86
CA ALA A 159 -8.58 -0.15 -0.37
C ALA A 159 -9.40 -0.96 -1.39
N ASP A 160 -10.37 -1.74 -0.94
CA ASP A 160 -11.23 -2.57 -1.82
C ASP A 160 -12.62 -1.94 -2.00
N ARG A 161 -12.66 -0.61 -2.04
CA ARG A 161 -13.89 0.19 -2.15
C ARG A 161 -13.89 0.98 -3.44
N VAL A 162 -14.97 1.71 -3.70
CA VAL A 162 -15.05 2.63 -4.83
C VAL A 162 -15.29 4.06 -4.35
N VAL A 163 -14.73 5.04 -5.05
CA VAL A 163 -15.14 6.43 -4.93
C VAL A 163 -16.24 6.71 -5.95
N ILE A 164 -17.32 7.34 -5.50
CA ILE A 164 -18.46 7.77 -6.31
C ILE A 164 -18.55 9.29 -6.32
N ILE A 165 -18.78 9.84 -7.51
CA ILE A 165 -19.10 11.26 -7.71
C ILE A 165 -20.60 11.38 -7.97
N HIS A 166 -21.24 12.35 -7.31
CA HIS A 166 -22.65 12.66 -7.48
C HIS A 166 -22.88 14.00 -8.19
N ASP A 167 -23.95 14.14 -8.96
CA ASP A 167 -24.38 15.43 -9.51
C ASP A 167 -25.20 16.26 -8.50
N ALA A 168 -25.66 17.46 -8.90
CA ALA A 168 -26.44 18.33 -8.03
C ALA A 168 -27.85 17.80 -7.70
N ALA A 169 -28.35 16.81 -8.45
CA ALA A 169 -29.59 16.09 -8.14
C ALA A 169 -29.36 14.88 -7.22
N GLY A 170 -28.10 14.60 -6.86
CA GLY A 170 -27.71 13.47 -6.01
C GLY A 170 -27.55 12.15 -6.77
N ALA A 171 -27.66 12.15 -8.11
CA ALA A 171 -27.45 10.96 -8.90
C ALA A 171 -25.96 10.59 -8.94
N ARG A 172 -25.65 9.29 -8.89
CA ARG A 172 -24.29 8.78 -9.05
C ARG A 172 -23.89 8.85 -10.51
N ILE A 173 -22.88 9.65 -10.84
CA ILE A 173 -22.49 9.93 -12.23
C ILE A 173 -21.21 9.22 -12.65
N SER A 174 -20.32 8.94 -11.70
CA SER A 174 -19.04 8.31 -11.97
C SER A 174 -18.58 7.42 -10.83
N CYS A 175 -17.77 6.43 -11.16
CA CYS A 175 -17.22 5.45 -10.25
C CYS A 175 -15.75 5.20 -10.59
N ILE A 176 -14.93 5.00 -9.56
CA ILE A 176 -13.55 4.57 -9.69
C ILE A 176 -13.22 3.61 -8.54
N PRO A 177 -12.60 2.45 -8.78
CA PRO A 177 -12.04 1.64 -7.71
C PRO A 177 -10.97 2.39 -6.95
N VAL A 178 -11.03 2.35 -5.63
CA VAL A 178 -9.91 2.74 -4.79
C VAL A 178 -8.77 1.78 -5.09
N SER A 179 -7.59 2.30 -5.38
CA SER A 179 -6.40 1.49 -5.59
C SER A 179 -5.30 1.98 -4.65
N ILE A 180 -4.52 1.07 -4.07
CA ILE A 180 -3.30 1.48 -3.39
C ILE A 180 -2.29 1.82 -4.49
N GLY A 181 -2.00 3.13 -4.64
CA GLY A 181 -1.00 3.61 -5.58
C GLY A 181 0.34 2.97 -5.29
N SER A 182 0.77 2.04 -6.16
CA SER A 182 1.90 1.10 -6.01
C SER A 182 2.10 0.57 -4.59
N PRO A 183 1.83 -0.73 -4.30
CA PRO A 183 1.94 -1.29 -2.96
C PRO A 183 3.27 -0.87 -2.34
N GLY A 184 3.24 0.10 -1.42
CA GLY A 184 4.45 0.75 -0.98
C GLY A 184 5.42 -0.27 -0.41
N GLY A 185 6.73 0.03 -0.47
CA GLY A 185 7.68 -0.78 0.29
C GLY A 185 7.28 -0.75 1.77
N LEU A 186 7.25 -1.90 2.43
CA LEU A 186 7.16 -1.96 3.88
C LEU A 186 8.54 -1.74 4.48
N VAL A 187 8.59 -1.16 5.67
CA VAL A 187 9.77 -1.20 6.52
C VAL A 187 9.43 -1.74 7.88
N SER A 188 10.40 -2.39 8.52
CA SER A 188 10.32 -2.70 9.93
C SER A 188 10.30 -1.42 10.76
N SER A 189 9.59 -1.45 11.87
CA SER A 189 9.73 -0.49 12.95
C SER A 189 11.03 -0.74 13.72
N TYR A 190 11.01 -0.51 15.02
CA TYR A 190 12.07 -0.94 15.91
C TYR A 190 12.06 -2.47 16.00
N LEU A 191 13.23 -3.06 15.83
CA LEU A 191 13.48 -4.46 16.20
C LEU A 191 13.53 -4.53 17.72
N VAL A 192 12.60 -5.29 18.30
CA VAL A 192 12.55 -5.56 19.73
C VAL A 192 12.95 -7.01 19.99
N SER A 193 13.31 -7.33 21.24
CA SER A 193 13.52 -8.73 21.64
C SER A 193 12.25 -9.53 21.41
N TYR A 194 12.38 -10.75 20.91
CA TYR A 194 11.22 -11.63 20.78
C TYR A 194 10.60 -11.92 22.16
N PRO A 195 9.25 -11.94 22.32
CA PRO A 195 8.63 -12.21 23.61
C PRO A 195 9.09 -13.55 24.20
N GLY A 196 9.60 -13.52 25.42
CA GLY A 196 10.13 -14.71 26.09
C GLY A 196 11.54 -15.12 25.68
N TYR A 197 12.22 -14.39 24.79
CA TYR A 197 13.63 -14.62 24.52
C TYR A 197 14.49 -14.20 25.72
N THR A 198 15.25 -15.16 26.26
CA THR A 198 16.12 -14.97 27.44
C THR A 198 17.61 -14.97 27.10
N GLY A 199 17.95 -15.04 25.80
CA GLY A 199 19.33 -15.03 25.35
C GLY A 199 19.97 -13.64 25.42
N LYS A 200 21.23 -13.55 24.97
CA LYS A 200 22.03 -12.31 25.05
C LYS A 200 22.04 -11.48 23.75
N LEU A 201 21.45 -12.00 22.67
CA LEU A 201 21.42 -11.30 21.39
C LEU A 201 20.45 -10.11 21.46
N SER A 202 20.84 -9.01 20.82
CA SER A 202 20.04 -7.78 20.77
C SER A 202 20.12 -7.23 19.35
N VAL A 203 19.16 -7.63 18.52
CA VAL A 203 19.16 -7.27 17.10
C VAL A 203 18.68 -5.83 16.93
N MET A 204 19.42 -5.05 16.15
CA MET A 204 19.08 -3.68 15.76
C MET A 204 19.27 -3.52 14.26
N GLY A 205 18.61 -2.53 13.67
CA GLY A 205 18.74 -2.24 12.24
C GLY A 205 17.40 -2.00 11.58
N SER A 206 17.35 -2.21 10.26
CA SER A 206 16.15 -2.04 9.46
C SER A 206 16.00 -3.12 8.41
N LEU A 207 14.75 -3.44 8.12
CA LEU A 207 14.33 -4.31 7.03
C LEU A 207 13.39 -3.53 6.13
N ARG A 208 13.45 -3.78 4.83
CA ARG A 208 12.56 -3.23 3.81
C ARG A 208 12.06 -4.34 2.92
N PHE A 209 10.76 -4.37 2.66
CA PHE A 209 10.12 -5.28 1.72
C PHE A 209 9.52 -4.46 0.58
N SER A 210 10.11 -4.48 -0.60
CA SER A 210 9.53 -3.86 -1.80
C SER A 210 8.62 -4.86 -2.53
N PRO A 211 7.55 -4.45 -3.21
CA PRO A 211 6.77 -5.36 -4.03
C PRO A 211 7.57 -5.83 -5.25
N HIS A 212 7.27 -7.03 -5.77
CA HIS A 212 7.83 -7.51 -7.04
C HIS A 212 6.78 -8.11 -7.96
N GLY A 213 6.62 -7.46 -9.12
CA GLY A 213 5.86 -7.95 -10.27
C GLY A 213 4.39 -8.27 -9.98
N SER A 214 3.79 -9.02 -10.90
CA SER A 214 2.43 -9.60 -10.79
C SER A 214 2.35 -10.79 -9.84
N ASP A 215 3.49 -11.33 -9.42
CA ASP A 215 3.59 -12.66 -8.83
C ASP A 215 3.45 -12.64 -7.30
N ALA A 216 2.94 -11.55 -6.73
CA ALA A 216 2.71 -11.38 -5.29
C ALA A 216 3.93 -11.83 -4.45
N SER A 217 5.08 -11.21 -4.74
CA SER A 217 6.37 -11.51 -4.12
C SER A 217 6.90 -10.31 -3.33
N GLN A 218 7.70 -10.58 -2.30
CA GLN A 218 8.46 -9.57 -1.57
C GLN A 218 9.91 -9.52 -2.07
N ILE A 219 10.47 -8.32 -2.20
CA ILE A 219 11.91 -8.09 -2.28
C ILE A 219 12.39 -7.60 -0.93
N LEU A 220 13.11 -8.45 -0.20
CA LEU A 220 13.70 -8.15 1.08
C LEU A 220 15.10 -7.53 0.91
N SER A 221 15.29 -6.36 1.53
CA SER A 221 16.59 -5.75 1.78
C SER A 221 16.71 -5.45 3.27
N TYR A 222 17.85 -5.76 3.89
CA TYR A 222 18.06 -5.51 5.32
C TYR A 222 19.48 -5.09 5.64
N LYS A 223 19.62 -4.39 6.76
CA LYS A 223 20.89 -4.12 7.42
C LYS A 223 20.69 -4.24 8.92
N ILE A 224 21.30 -5.26 9.52
CA ILE A 224 21.14 -5.59 10.94
C ILE A 224 22.50 -5.72 11.64
N SER A 225 22.48 -5.50 12.95
CA SER A 225 23.59 -5.71 13.88
C SER A 225 23.08 -6.41 15.14
N GLY A 226 23.96 -7.12 15.85
CA GLY A 226 23.60 -7.88 17.05
C GLY A 226 22.90 -9.21 16.75
N GLY A 227 22.94 -9.66 15.49
CA GLY A 227 22.52 -11.00 15.10
C GLY A 227 23.55 -12.06 15.53
N ASP A 228 23.12 -13.32 15.55
CA ASP A 228 23.96 -14.45 15.95
C ASP A 228 25.21 -14.59 15.06
N SER A 229 26.40 -14.57 15.69
CA SER A 229 27.70 -14.74 15.02
C SER A 229 27.89 -16.12 14.38
N SER A 230 27.14 -17.13 14.81
CA SER A 230 27.16 -18.47 14.23
C SER A 230 26.44 -18.54 12.88
N CYS A 231 25.60 -17.54 12.55
CA CYS A 231 24.91 -17.50 11.26
C CYS A 231 25.88 -17.22 10.11
N GLY A 232 25.95 -18.17 9.16
CA GLY A 232 26.89 -18.17 8.05
C GLY A 232 28.18 -18.97 8.29
N THR A 233 28.41 -19.47 9.51
CA THR A 233 29.61 -20.25 9.85
C THR A 233 29.32 -21.62 10.46
N ALA A 234 28.25 -21.73 11.26
CA ALA A 234 27.82 -23.01 11.84
C ALA A 234 27.16 -23.91 10.79
N ASN A 235 27.35 -25.22 10.93
CA ASN A 235 26.56 -26.20 10.18
C ASN A 235 25.15 -26.25 10.77
N VAL A 236 24.20 -25.62 10.10
CA VAL A 236 22.79 -25.55 10.50
C VAL A 236 21.90 -26.52 9.71
N THR A 237 22.49 -27.51 9.04
CA THR A 237 21.75 -28.53 8.28
C THR A 237 20.76 -29.25 9.18
N GLY A 238 19.48 -29.27 8.80
CA GLY A 238 18.41 -29.93 9.55
C GLY A 238 17.87 -29.12 10.74
N ILE A 239 18.39 -27.92 11.01
CA ILE A 239 17.87 -27.02 12.04
C ILE A 239 16.82 -26.10 11.41
N ALA A 240 15.56 -26.30 11.76
CA ALA A 240 14.46 -25.50 11.23
C ALA A 240 14.63 -24.01 11.61
N ASN A 241 14.40 -23.12 10.64
CA ASN A 241 14.45 -21.66 10.78
C ASN A 241 15.80 -21.08 11.20
N ALA A 242 16.87 -21.87 11.19
CA ALA A 242 18.18 -21.38 11.57
C ALA A 242 18.56 -20.17 10.73
N CYS A 243 18.96 -19.08 11.40
CA CYS A 243 19.39 -17.84 10.76
C CYS A 243 18.34 -17.21 9.83
N GLY A 244 17.05 -17.46 10.07
CA GLY A 244 15.96 -17.00 9.25
C GLY A 244 15.60 -15.52 9.42
N VAL A 245 15.08 -14.90 8.35
CA VAL A 245 14.39 -13.60 8.38
C VAL A 245 13.04 -13.76 7.69
N HIS A 246 11.96 -13.83 8.46
CA HIS A 246 10.66 -14.32 7.98
C HIS A 246 9.50 -13.43 8.40
N ILE A 247 8.48 -13.29 7.55
CA ILE A 247 7.19 -12.69 7.96
C ILE A 247 6.33 -13.79 8.61
N HIS A 248 5.74 -13.49 9.78
CA HIS A 248 4.90 -14.40 10.56
C HIS A 248 3.43 -13.95 10.60
N VAL A 249 2.52 -14.85 10.94
CA VAL A 249 1.06 -14.60 10.93
C VAL A 249 0.61 -13.53 11.94
N GLY A 250 1.35 -13.37 13.05
CA GLY A 250 1.02 -12.44 14.11
C GLY A 250 1.08 -10.97 13.71
N THR A 251 0.39 -10.12 14.47
CA THR A 251 0.21 -8.70 14.16
C THR A 251 0.95 -7.75 15.11
N ASN A 252 1.52 -8.28 16.19
CA ASN A 252 2.32 -7.51 17.15
C ASN A 252 3.40 -8.38 17.80
N CYS A 253 4.29 -7.71 18.54
CA CYS A 253 5.43 -8.33 19.23
C CYS A 253 5.23 -8.38 20.76
N SER A 254 4.00 -8.43 21.28
CA SER A 254 3.78 -8.42 22.74
C SER A 254 3.65 -9.82 23.36
N ASP A 255 3.19 -10.80 22.58
CA ASP A 255 2.93 -12.15 23.08
C ASP A 255 3.42 -13.21 22.07
N ALA A 256 4.30 -14.10 22.52
CA ALA A 256 4.83 -15.19 21.70
C ALA A 256 3.73 -16.14 21.21
N SER A 257 2.69 -16.35 22.02
CA SER A 257 1.60 -17.29 21.75
C SER A 257 0.73 -16.85 20.56
N THR A 258 0.69 -15.55 20.26
CA THR A 258 -0.14 -14.99 19.17
C THR A 258 0.63 -14.79 17.86
N ILE A 259 1.96 -14.98 17.84
CA ILE A 259 2.78 -14.70 16.65
C ILE A 259 2.68 -15.80 15.59
N GLY A 260 2.49 -17.05 16.01
CA GLY A 260 2.35 -18.20 15.10
C GLY A 260 3.56 -18.44 14.19
N GLY A 261 3.34 -19.13 13.06
CA GLY A 261 4.37 -19.51 12.08
C GLY A 261 4.52 -18.53 10.92
N HIS A 262 5.26 -18.94 9.88
CA HIS A 262 5.47 -18.13 8.68
C HIS A 262 4.16 -17.82 7.96
N PHE A 263 4.08 -16.62 7.38
CA PHE A 263 2.93 -16.14 6.63
C PHE A 263 3.20 -16.14 5.14
N TRP A 264 2.44 -16.95 4.40
CA TRP A 264 2.54 -17.14 2.95
C TRP A 264 1.28 -17.83 2.43
N ASN A 265 1.08 -17.80 1.11
CA ASN A 265 -0.08 -18.36 0.45
C ASN A 265 0.01 -19.89 0.29
N LYS A 266 -0.52 -20.62 1.28
CA LYS A 266 -0.57 -22.09 1.32
C LYS A 266 -1.46 -22.73 0.27
N THR A 267 -2.31 -21.94 -0.38
CA THR A 267 -3.15 -22.42 -1.50
C THR A 267 -2.36 -22.39 -2.80
N LEU A 268 -1.46 -21.41 -2.96
CA LEU A 268 -0.67 -21.22 -4.17
C LEU A 268 0.60 -22.08 -4.18
N TYR A 269 1.29 -22.23 -3.04
CA TYR A 269 2.51 -23.04 -2.95
C TYR A 269 2.31 -24.29 -2.09
N SER A 270 3.03 -25.36 -2.43
CA SER A 270 3.05 -26.61 -1.67
C SER A 270 4.19 -26.66 -0.64
N ALA A 271 5.16 -25.75 -0.74
CA ALA A 271 6.32 -25.65 0.13
C ALA A 271 6.48 -24.22 0.66
N ASP A 272 7.01 -24.09 1.87
CA ASP A 272 7.18 -22.82 2.54
C ASP A 272 8.33 -22.00 1.91
N PRO A 273 8.03 -20.85 1.28
CA PRO A 273 9.03 -20.06 0.56
C PRO A 273 10.04 -19.38 1.49
N TRP A 274 9.77 -19.34 2.80
CA TRP A 274 10.67 -18.73 3.77
C TRP A 274 11.82 -19.65 4.19
N GLN A 275 11.73 -20.97 3.96
CA GLN A 275 12.72 -21.94 4.45
C GLN A 275 14.14 -21.66 3.95
N SER A 276 14.30 -21.13 2.74
CA SER A 276 15.61 -20.80 2.16
C SER A 276 16.12 -19.39 2.51
N VAL A 277 15.31 -18.58 3.19
CA VAL A 277 15.63 -17.17 3.48
C VAL A 277 16.44 -17.11 4.76
N MET A 278 17.76 -17.07 4.62
CA MET A 278 18.71 -17.06 5.73
C MET A 278 19.66 -15.86 5.62
N TYR A 279 20.08 -15.31 6.77
CA TYR A 279 21.15 -14.32 6.84
C TYR A 279 22.48 -14.95 7.27
N ALA A 280 23.57 -14.32 6.86
CA ALA A 280 24.92 -14.61 7.35
C ALA A 280 25.49 -13.36 8.01
N THR A 281 26.22 -13.52 9.12
CA THR A 281 26.85 -12.42 9.81
C THR A 281 28.35 -12.37 9.57
N VAL A 282 28.89 -11.15 9.58
CA VAL A 282 30.31 -10.85 9.69
C VAL A 282 30.47 -9.86 10.84
N ASN A 283 31.19 -10.24 11.90
CA ASN A 283 31.36 -9.44 13.12
C ASN A 283 30.01 -9.00 13.75
N GLY A 284 29.04 -9.93 13.83
CA GLY A 284 27.72 -9.67 14.41
C GLY A 284 26.82 -8.74 13.58
N LYS A 285 27.17 -8.47 12.32
CA LYS A 285 26.41 -7.64 11.38
C LYS A 285 26.02 -8.44 10.15
N ALA A 286 24.86 -8.19 9.59
CA ALA A 286 24.42 -8.80 8.34
C ALA A 286 23.72 -7.76 7.45
N SER A 287 23.86 -7.92 6.15
CA SER A 287 23.11 -7.12 5.17
C SER A 287 22.85 -7.93 3.92
N ALA A 288 21.68 -7.73 3.32
CA ALA A 288 21.36 -8.20 1.99
C ALA A 288 20.54 -7.14 1.26
N ALA A 289 20.60 -7.18 -0.07
CA ALA A 289 19.78 -6.37 -0.94
C ALA A 289 19.10 -7.29 -1.96
N ASP A 290 17.88 -6.95 -2.29
CA ASP A 290 17.13 -7.50 -3.42
C ASP A 290 16.91 -9.03 -3.37
N VAL A 291 16.70 -9.57 -2.16
CA VAL A 291 16.34 -10.97 -1.96
C VAL A 291 14.87 -11.16 -2.33
N THR A 292 14.57 -11.82 -3.44
CA THR A 292 13.19 -12.08 -3.86
C THR A 292 12.61 -13.31 -3.16
N ILE A 293 11.42 -13.18 -2.57
CA ILE A 293 10.66 -14.24 -1.91
C ILE A 293 9.25 -14.30 -2.51
N ALA A 294 8.94 -15.42 -3.15
CA ALA A 294 7.64 -15.65 -3.76
C ALA A 294 6.65 -16.22 -2.73
N THR A 295 6.03 -15.34 -1.94
CA THR A 295 5.07 -15.74 -0.90
C THR A 295 3.66 -15.94 -1.42
N GLY A 296 3.35 -15.40 -2.60
CA GLY A 296 2.00 -15.41 -3.15
C GLY A 296 1.07 -14.43 -2.44
N LEU A 297 1.66 -13.46 -1.75
CA LEU A 297 0.98 -12.40 -1.01
C LEU A 297 1.58 -11.06 -1.39
N THR A 298 0.73 -10.07 -1.54
CA THR A 298 1.11 -8.67 -1.77
C THR A 298 1.68 -8.04 -0.50
N ASN A 299 2.40 -6.93 -0.64
CA ASN A 299 2.82 -6.13 0.51
C ASN A 299 1.62 -5.63 1.35
N GLN A 300 0.44 -5.48 0.75
CA GLN A 300 -0.76 -5.12 1.48
C GLN A 300 -1.23 -6.25 2.42
N GLU A 301 -1.23 -7.49 1.94
CA GLU A 301 -1.67 -8.64 2.73
C GLU A 301 -0.72 -8.95 3.90
N VAL A 302 0.56 -8.58 3.77
CA VAL A 302 1.57 -8.80 4.80
C VAL A 302 1.86 -7.54 5.65
N ALA A 303 1.21 -6.40 5.37
CA ALA A 303 1.52 -5.13 6.04
C ALA A 303 1.22 -5.12 7.54
N ASP A 304 0.17 -5.82 7.97
CA ASP A 304 -0.26 -5.93 9.36
C ASP A 304 0.48 -7.03 10.14
N ARG A 305 1.45 -7.69 9.49
CA ARG A 305 2.20 -8.81 10.04
C ARG A 305 3.49 -8.36 10.71
N VAL A 306 4.11 -9.28 11.43
CA VAL A 306 5.43 -9.08 12.03
C VAL A 306 6.52 -9.80 11.25
N VAL A 307 7.71 -9.20 11.20
CA VAL A 307 8.92 -9.87 10.76
C VAL A 307 9.71 -10.38 11.98
N ILE A 308 10.19 -11.62 11.89
CA ILE A 308 10.94 -12.31 12.93
C ILE A 308 12.35 -12.63 12.41
N ILE A 309 13.34 -12.49 13.29
CA ILE A 309 14.72 -12.90 13.05
C ILE A 309 15.03 -14.08 13.97
N HIS A 310 15.68 -15.11 13.43
CA HIS A 310 16.05 -16.33 14.14
C HIS A 310 17.57 -16.46 14.32
N ASP A 311 18.03 -17.09 15.40
CA ASP A 311 19.45 -17.43 15.59
C ASP A 311 19.84 -18.78 14.93
N ALA A 312 21.10 -19.21 15.07
CA ALA A 312 21.60 -20.43 14.45
C ALA A 312 20.98 -21.72 15.03
N THR A 313 20.32 -21.65 16.19
CA THR A 313 19.55 -22.76 16.77
C THR A 313 18.11 -22.81 16.27
N GLY A 314 17.69 -21.81 15.49
CA GLY A 314 16.32 -21.64 15.02
C GLY A 314 15.43 -20.91 16.03
N ALA A 315 15.95 -20.47 17.17
CA ALA A 315 15.19 -19.72 18.16
C ALA A 315 14.86 -18.33 17.61
N ARG A 316 13.66 -17.84 17.92
CA ARG A 316 13.21 -16.49 17.56
C ARG A 316 13.88 -15.50 18.51
N ILE A 317 14.66 -14.57 17.98
CA ILE A 317 15.48 -13.66 18.79
C ILE A 317 15.03 -12.20 18.70
N SER A 318 14.34 -11.83 17.62
CA SER A 318 13.81 -10.47 17.45
C SER A 318 12.49 -10.47 16.70
N CYS A 319 11.67 -9.45 16.97
CA CYS A 319 10.40 -9.20 16.33
C CYS A 319 10.29 -7.73 15.94
N SER A 320 9.63 -7.43 14.83
CA SER A 320 9.24 -6.06 14.50
C SER A 320 7.91 -6.04 13.74
N GLN A 321 7.06 -5.08 14.09
CA GLN A 321 5.92 -4.70 13.24
C GLN A 321 6.43 -4.00 11.98
N MET A 322 5.68 -4.14 10.89
CA MET A 322 5.99 -3.47 9.63
C MET A 322 4.97 -2.37 9.33
N TYR A 323 5.38 -1.38 8.57
CA TYR A 323 4.50 -0.32 8.08
C TYR A 323 4.97 0.17 6.72
N PHE A 324 4.07 0.80 5.96
CA PHE A 324 4.42 1.39 4.68
C PHE A 324 5.43 2.53 4.84
N PHE A 325 6.52 2.47 4.07
CA PHE A 325 7.62 3.43 4.17
C PHE A 325 7.16 4.86 3.89
N LYS A 326 7.40 5.76 4.85
CA LYS A 326 7.46 7.20 4.63
C LYS A 326 8.85 7.53 4.09
N GLN A 327 8.99 7.80 2.80
CA GLN A 327 10.20 8.49 2.30
C GLN A 327 10.25 9.87 3.00
N PRO A 328 11.32 10.21 3.73
CA PRO A 328 11.55 11.60 4.12
C PRO A 328 11.70 12.46 2.85
N PRO A 329 11.44 13.78 2.94
CA PRO A 329 11.49 14.70 1.81
C PRO A 329 12.85 14.70 1.10
#